data_AF-A0A257V5Z9-F1
#
_entry.id   AF-A0A257V5Z9-F1
#
_cell.length_a   1.000
_cell.length_b   1.000
_cell.length_c   1.000
_cell.angle_alpha   90.00
_cell.angle_beta   90.00
_cell.angle_gamma   90.00
#
_symmetry.space_group_name_H-M   'P 1'
#
loop_
_entity.id
_entity.type
_entity.pdbx_description
1 polymer ?
#
loop_
_entity_poly.entity_id
_entity_poly.type
_entity_poly.pdbx_seq_one_letter_code
_entity_poly.pdbx_strand_id
1 'polypeptide(L)' 'MIRRTLAIAMKELLQLRRDPRTALTLLAMPLLLLFIYGYALSFDVQHIRLAIVDEDGSRASRDVAQAFLRSGYFYL' A
#
# COMPACT_ATOMS: atom_id res chain seq x y z
N MET A 1 -12.82 0.18 -40.81
CA MET A 1 -11.61 -0.24 -40.05
C MET A 1 -11.93 -0.81 -38.67
N ILE A 2 -12.81 -0.16 -37.89
CA ILE A 2 -13.19 -0.57 -36.52
C ILE A 2 -13.71 -2.03 -36.41
N ARG A 3 -14.49 -2.50 -37.39
CA ARG A 3 -15.00 -3.89 -37.39
C ARG A 3 -13.90 -4.94 -37.48
N ARG A 4 -12.80 -4.63 -38.18
CA ARG A 4 -11.66 -5.54 -38.37
C ARG A 4 -10.76 -5.54 -37.13
N THR A 5 -10.51 -4.39 -36.51
CA THR A 5 -9.74 -4.32 -35.27
C THR A 5 -10.46 -5.01 -34.12
N LEU A 6 -11.78 -4.87 -34.00
CA LEU A 6 -12.59 -5.61 -33.04
C LEU A 6 -12.55 -7.13 -33.26
N ALA A 7 -12.61 -7.58 -34.51
CA ALA A 7 -12.53 -9.01 -34.81
C ALA A 7 -11.16 -9.61 -34.40
N ILE A 8 -10.07 -8.85 -34.59
CA ILE A 8 -8.74 -9.25 -34.16
C ILE A 8 -8.64 -9.25 -32.62
N ALA A 9 -9.11 -8.19 -31.96
CA ALA A 9 -9.11 -8.10 -30.49
C ALA A 9 -9.88 -9.27 -29.85
N MET A 10 -11.02 -9.65 -30.41
CA MET A 10 -11.83 -10.77 -29.92
C MET A 10 -11.10 -12.11 -30.09
N LYS A 11 -10.38 -12.30 -31.21
CA LYS A 11 -9.55 -13.49 -31.44
C LYS A 11 -8.44 -13.59 -30.38
N GLU A 12 -7.71 -12.50 -30.16
CA GLU A 12 -6.62 -12.46 -29.16
C GLU A 12 -7.14 -12.69 -27.74
N LEU A 13 -8.31 -12.13 -27.39
CA LEU A 13 -8.94 -12.35 -26.08
C LEU A 13 -9.34 -13.81 -25.87
N LEU A 14 -9.91 -14.45 -26.89
CA LEU A 14 -10.23 -15.88 -26.85
C LEU A 14 -8.98 -16.75 -26.71
N GLN A 15 -7.88 -16.35 -27.37
CA GLN A 15 -6.60 -17.03 -27.28
C GLN A 15 -5.99 -16.89 -25.88
N LEU A 16 -6.01 -15.70 -25.30
CA LEU A 16 -5.57 -15.44 -23.93
C LEU A 16 -6.41 -16.23 -22.91
N ARG A 17 -7.72 -16.33 -23.11
CA ARG A 17 -8.61 -17.13 -22.24
C ARG A 17 -8.29 -18.62 -22.28
N ARG A 18 -7.86 -19.14 -23.44
CA ARG A 18 -7.56 -20.57 -23.63
C ARG A 18 -6.14 -20.93 -23.19
N ASP A 19 -5.24 -19.96 -23.10
CA ASP A 19 -3.87 -20.14 -22.63
C ASP A 19 -3.67 -19.58 -21.20
N PRO A 20 -3.91 -20.41 -20.16
CA PRO A 20 -3.77 -19.98 -18.78
C PRO A 20 -2.33 -19.63 -18.41
N ARG A 21 -1.31 -20.13 -19.13
CA ARG A 21 0.10 -19.80 -18.84
C ARG A 21 0.42 -18.38 -19.27
N THR A 22 -0.06 -17.99 -20.44
CA THR A 22 0.08 -16.61 -20.92
C THR A 22 -0.68 -15.64 -20.03
N ALA A 23 -1.92 -15.97 -19.64
CA ALA A 23 -2.69 -15.16 -18.69
C ALA A 23 -1.99 -15.03 -17.32
N LEU A 24 -1.44 -16.12 -16.80
CA LEU A 24 -0.69 -16.11 -15.54
C LEU A 24 0.57 -15.25 -15.65
N THR A 25 1.33 -15.35 -16.73
CA THR A 25 2.56 -14.55 -16.90
C THR A 25 2.24 -13.05 -16.98
N LEU A 26 1.16 -12.69 -17.66
CA LEU A 26 0.68 -11.30 -17.74
C LEU A 26 0.21 -10.76 -16.38
N LEU A 27 -0.48 -11.60 -15.59
CA LEU A 27 -1.11 -11.18 -14.35
C LEU A 27 -0.24 -11.42 -13.10
N ALA A 28 0.78 -12.26 -13.14
CA ALA A 28 1.56 -12.64 -11.97
C ALA A 28 2.26 -11.44 -11.33
N MET A 29 2.94 -10.62 -12.14
CA MET A 29 3.60 -9.41 -11.65
C MET A 29 2.63 -8.40 -11.03
N PRO A 30 1.55 -7.97 -11.70
CA PRO A 30 0.61 -7.03 -11.08
C PRO A 30 -0.13 -7.62 -9.87
N LEU A 31 -0.44 -8.93 -9.84
CA LEU A 31 -1.00 -9.56 -8.64
C LEU A 31 -0.01 -9.51 -7.48
N LEU A 32 1.25 -9.87 -7.73
CA LEU A 32 2.30 -9.84 -6.71
C LEU A 32 2.46 -8.43 -6.15
N LEU A 33 2.50 -7.42 -7.01
CA LEU A 33 2.54 -6.02 -6.59
C LEU A 33 1.29 -5.65 -5.78
N LEU A 34 0.09 -6.06 -6.19
CA LEU A 34 -1.13 -5.82 -5.43
C LEU A 34 -1.07 -6.45 -4.03
N PHE A 35 -0.53 -7.67 -3.90
CA PHE A 35 -0.34 -8.29 -2.60
C PHE A 35 0.70 -7.55 -1.74
N ILE A 36 1.83 -7.13 -2.32
CA ILE A 36 2.82 -6.33 -1.59
C ILE A 36 2.21 -5.00 -1.15
N TYR A 37 1.58 -4.26 -2.06
CA TYR A 37 1.03 -2.94 -1.73
C TYR A 37 -0.20 -3.01 -0.83
N GLY A 38 -1.06 -4.02 -1.01
CA GLY A 38 -2.28 -4.18 -0.24
C GLY A 38 -2.08 -4.83 1.12
N TYR A 39 -1.04 -5.64 1.30
CA TYR A 39 -0.78 -6.37 2.55
C TYR A 39 0.51 -5.93 3.25
N ALA A 40 1.62 -5.78 2.52
CA ALA A 40 2.91 -5.43 3.11
C ALA A 40 3.09 -3.92 3.33
N LEU A 41 2.39 -3.08 2.55
CA LEU A 41 2.32 -1.64 2.79
C LEU A 41 1.15 -1.32 3.74
N SER A 42 1.37 -1.51 5.04
CA SER A 42 0.53 -0.85 6.04
C SER A 42 0.86 0.64 6.04
N PHE A 43 -0.08 1.47 5.61
CA PHE A 43 -0.02 2.94 5.81
C PHE A 43 -0.20 3.35 7.28
N ASP A 44 -0.54 2.38 8.13
CA ASP A 44 -0.75 2.57 9.56
C ASP A 44 0.59 2.49 10.29
N VAL A 45 1.28 3.63 10.38
CA VAL A 45 2.57 3.75 11.09
C VAL A 45 2.31 3.86 12.59
N GLN A 46 1.94 2.74 13.21
CA GLN A 46 1.83 2.64 14.67
C GLN A 46 3.16 2.18 15.25
N HIS A 47 3.41 2.53 16.51
CA HIS A 47 4.67 2.21 17.20
C HIS A 47 5.87 2.92 16.57
N ILE A 48 5.85 4.24 16.56
CA ILE A 48 7.03 5.06 16.30
C ILE A 48 7.73 5.33 17.64
N ARG A 49 9.03 5.00 17.74
CA ARG A 49 9.83 5.33 18.94
C ARG A 49 9.97 6.84 19.07
N LEU A 50 9.60 7.38 20.22
CA LEU A 50 9.66 8.79 20.55
C LEU A 50 10.62 8.98 21.72
N ALA A 51 11.63 9.83 21.53
CA ALA A 51 12.46 10.33 22.61
C ALA A 51 12.02 11.77 22.93
N ILE A 52 11.79 12.07 24.21
CA ILE A 52 11.41 13.41 24.67
C ILE A 52 12.54 13.96 25.52
N VAL A 53 13.05 15.13 25.15
CA VAL A 53 14.02 15.90 25.95
C VAL A 53 13.32 17.17 26.40
N ASP A 54 13.04 17.24 27.70
CA ASP A 54 12.38 18.38 28.34
C ASP A 54 13.37 19.11 29.26
N GLU A 55 13.90 20.23 28.78
CA GLU A 55 14.84 21.08 29.55
C GLU A 55 14.13 22.19 30.33
N ASP A 56 12.86 22.50 29.97
CA ASP A 56 12.07 23.57 30.59
C ASP A 56 11.28 23.05 31.81
N GLY A 57 10.87 21.78 31.80
CA GLY A 57 10.17 21.16 32.92
C GLY A 57 8.82 21.82 33.25
N SER A 58 8.30 22.64 32.33
CA SER A 58 7.07 23.41 32.52
C SER A 58 5.83 22.54 32.31
N ARG A 59 4.68 23.03 32.81
CA ARG A 59 3.40 22.34 32.59
C ARG A 59 3.02 22.30 31.11
N ALA A 60 3.33 23.37 30.37
CA ALA A 60 3.11 23.43 28.93
C ALA A 60 3.94 22.38 28.17
N SER A 61 5.22 22.21 28.56
CA SER A 61 6.09 21.17 27.99
C SER A 61 5.53 19.75 28.19
N ARG A 62 5.06 19.46 29.42
CA ARG A 62 4.41 18.18 29.73
C ARG A 62 3.11 17.95 28.96
N ASP A 63 2.30 18.99 28.77
CA ASP A 63 1.03 18.87 28.03
C ASP A 63 1.29 18.53 26.55
N VAL A 64 2.33 19.10 25.94
CA VAL A 64 2.76 18.76 24.58
C VAL A 64 3.27 17.33 24.51
N ALA A 65 4.15 16.91 25.43
CA ALA A 65 4.65 15.54 25.50
C ALA A 65 3.51 14.51 25.61
N GLN A 66 2.50 14.80 26.44
CA GLN A 66 1.33 13.95 26.61
C GLN A 66 0.43 13.93 25.36
N ALA A 67 0.33 15.03 24.61
CA ALA A 67 -0.43 15.06 23.36
C ALA A 67 0.17 14.10 22.32
N PHE A 68 1.50 14.02 22.21
CA PHE A 68 2.17 13.07 21.32
C PHE A 68 1.94 11.60 21.74
N LEU A 69 2.02 11.30 23.04
CA LEU A 69 1.77 9.94 23.54
C LEU A 69 0.30 9.51 23.36
N ARG A 70 -0.65 10.43 23.52
CA ARG A 70 -2.09 10.16 23.34
C ARG A 70 -2.50 9.99 21.87
N SER A 71 -1.68 10.44 20.93
CA SER A 71 -2.00 10.32 19.51
C SER A 71 -2.02 8.87 19.01
N GLY A 72 -1.49 7.92 19.78
CA GLY A 72 -1.48 6.48 19.44
C GLY A 72 -0.43 6.06 18.42
N TYR A 73 0.23 7.02 17.77
CA TYR A 73 1.32 6.76 16.81
C TYR A 73 2.67 6.54 17.50
N PHE A 74 2.89 7.16 18.67
CA PHE A 74 4.19 7.22 19.33
C PHE A 74 4.22 6.48 20.66
N TYR A 75 5.36 5.87 20.96
CA TYR A 75 5.66 5.24 22.25
C TYR A 75 7.08 5.57 22.70
N LEU A 76 7.28 5.61 24.02
CA LEU A 76 8.58 5.82 24.67
C LEU A 76 9.40 4.52 24.70
#